data_AF-A0A958Z7V3-F1
#
_entry.id   AF-A0A958Z7V3-F1
#
_cell.length_a   1.000
_cell.length_b   1.000
_cell.length_c   1.000
_cell.angle_alpha   90.00
_cell.angle_beta   90.00
_cell.angle_gamma   90.00
#
_symmetry.space_group_name_H-M   'P 1'
#
loop_
_entity.id
_entity.type
_entity.pdbx_description
1 polymer ?
#
loop_
_entity_poly.entity_id
_entity_poly.type
_entity_poly.pdbx_seq_one_letter_code
_entity_poly.pdbx_strand_id
1 'polypeptide(L)'
;MKYFFTLVLLGASLFSWSQRKDTTTEEIAEIEARTAMSQVTMVQNLNTNNYDVKYHRLELNIDPAQPDISGDVTTYYEAKDDMSQITFELMNNMTVSQVEHHGNTLAFTQNSNDEVVITLPEVLNTGALDSLTISYSGTPLTSG
;
A
#
# COMPACT_ATOMS: atom_id res chain seq x y z
N MET A 1 -13.88 73.65 -18.37
CA MET A 1 -12.70 72.89 -17.88
C MET A 1 -12.99 71.91 -16.74
N LYS A 2 -14.04 72.11 -15.92
CA LYS A 2 -14.35 71.24 -14.77
C LYS A 2 -14.72 69.79 -15.14
N TYR A 3 -15.48 69.61 -16.23
CA TYR A 3 -15.92 68.29 -16.71
C TYR A 3 -14.85 67.52 -17.52
N PHE A 4 -13.83 68.21 -18.03
CA PHE A 4 -12.74 67.57 -18.79
C PHE A 4 -11.82 66.76 -17.85
N PHE A 5 -11.54 67.31 -16.67
CA PHE A 5 -10.77 66.62 -15.62
C PHE A 5 -11.51 65.39 -15.07
N THR A 6 -12.85 65.45 -14.99
CA THR A 6 -13.67 64.33 -14.52
C THR A 6 -13.71 63.18 -15.55
N LEU A 7 -13.71 63.50 -16.84
CA LEU A 7 -13.74 62.48 -17.90
C LEU A 7 -12.41 61.72 -18.01
N VAL A 8 -11.27 62.39 -17.77
CA VAL A 8 -9.94 61.76 -17.74
C VAL A 8 -9.79 60.80 -16.55
N LEU A 9 -10.35 61.15 -15.39
CA LEU A 9 -10.34 60.27 -14.21
C LEU A 9 -11.18 58.99 -14.37
N LEU A 10 -12.27 59.03 -15.14
CA LEU A 10 -13.07 57.84 -15.47
C LEU A 10 -12.43 56.95 -16.54
N GLY A 11 -11.49 57.47 -17.34
CA GLY A 11 -10.74 56.65 -18.31
C GLY A 11 -9.63 55.82 -17.68
N ALA A 12 -9.05 56.29 -16.57
CA ALA A 12 -7.95 55.60 -15.88
C ALA A 12 -8.39 54.33 -15.13
N SER A 13 -9.66 54.22 -14.75
CA SER A 13 -10.21 53.02 -14.09
C SER A 13 -10.47 51.86 -15.06
N LEU A 14 -10.39 52.07 -16.38
CA LEU A 14 -10.56 51.03 -17.39
C LEU A 14 -9.26 50.28 -17.73
N PHE A 15 -8.13 50.66 -17.14
CA PHE A 15 -6.83 50.01 -17.34
C PHE A 15 -6.35 49.16 -16.16
N SER A 16 -7.20 48.91 -15.16
CA SER A 16 -6.92 47.92 -14.11
C SER A 16 -7.13 46.51 -14.65
N TRP A 17 -6.22 46.07 -15.52
CA TRP A 17 -6.08 44.66 -15.89
C TRP A 17 -5.54 43.91 -14.68
N SER A 18 -6.43 43.19 -13.98
CA SER A 18 -6.02 42.16 -13.05
C SER A 18 -5.49 40.97 -13.86
N GLN A 19 -4.16 40.86 -14.00
CA GLN A 19 -3.56 39.59 -14.40
C GLN A 19 -3.40 38.74 -13.13
N ARG A 20 -4.38 37.86 -12.87
CA ARG A 20 -4.15 36.73 -11.96
C ARG A 20 -3.24 35.77 -12.72
N LYS A 21 -1.93 35.88 -12.48
CA LYS A 21 -0.93 34.97 -13.02
C LYS A 21 -1.36 33.53 -12.67
N ASP A 22 -1.33 32.61 -13.63
CA ASP A 22 -1.68 31.19 -13.54
C ASP A 22 -0.81 30.37 -12.55
N THR A 23 -0.22 31.03 -11.54
CA THR A 23 0.57 30.42 -10.47
C THR A 23 -0.19 29.30 -9.77
N THR A 24 -1.53 29.38 -9.69
CA THR A 24 -2.34 28.35 -9.02
C THR A 24 -2.31 27.02 -9.73
N THR A 25 -2.28 26.99 -11.06
CA THR A 25 -2.35 25.71 -11.80
C THR A 25 -1.01 25.00 -11.78
N GLU A 26 0.08 25.74 -11.95
CA GLU A 26 1.45 25.20 -11.83
C GLU A 26 1.75 24.72 -10.41
N GLU A 27 1.35 25.49 -9.38
CA GLU A 27 1.49 25.10 -7.97
C GLU A 27 0.66 23.86 -7.62
N ILE A 28 -0.59 23.80 -8.08
CA ILE A 28 -1.44 22.61 -7.91
C ILE A 28 -0.82 21.39 -8.60
N ALA A 29 -0.35 21.55 -9.85
CA ALA A 29 0.28 20.46 -10.59
C ALA A 29 1.58 19.98 -9.92
N GLU A 30 2.37 20.88 -9.35
CA GLU A 30 3.58 20.52 -8.60
C GLU A 30 3.24 19.78 -7.30
N ILE A 31 2.22 20.24 -6.56
CA ILE A 31 1.75 19.57 -5.35
C ILE A 31 1.21 18.19 -5.68
N GLU A 32 0.37 18.04 -6.70
CA GLU A 32 -0.16 16.75 -7.14
C GLU A 32 0.95 15.80 -7.59
N ALA A 33 1.93 16.28 -8.36
CA ALA A 33 3.09 15.50 -8.76
C ALA A 33 3.91 15.05 -7.54
N ARG A 34 4.11 15.94 -6.56
CA ARG A 34 4.84 15.63 -5.31
C ARG A 34 4.09 14.62 -4.45
N THR A 35 2.77 14.78 -4.31
CA THR A 35 1.92 13.83 -3.60
C THR A 35 1.94 12.49 -4.30
N ALA A 36 1.77 12.43 -5.63
CA ALA A 36 1.88 11.21 -6.40
C ALA A 36 3.26 10.55 -6.24
N MET A 37 4.36 11.30 -6.34
CA MET A 37 5.71 10.78 -6.10
C MET A 37 5.89 10.21 -4.69
N SER A 38 5.34 10.89 -3.67
CA SER A 38 5.41 10.41 -2.29
C SER A 38 4.59 9.13 -2.07
N GLN A 39 3.43 9.01 -2.74
CA GLN A 39 2.57 7.82 -2.71
C GLN A 39 3.18 6.64 -3.47
N VAL A 40 3.99 6.92 -4.50
CA VAL A 40 4.70 5.90 -5.29
C VAL A 40 5.95 5.38 -4.57
N THR A 41 6.48 6.11 -3.59
CA THR A 41 7.59 5.64 -2.74
C THR A 41 7.09 4.65 -1.68
N MET A 42 6.47 3.55 -2.10
CA MET A 42 6.41 2.36 -1.24
C MET A 42 7.83 1.82 -1.12
N VAL A 43 8.38 1.86 0.09
CA VAL A 43 9.58 1.09 0.40
C VAL A 43 9.14 -0.37 0.39
N GLN A 44 9.30 -1.05 -0.75
CA GLN A 44 9.03 -2.48 -0.85
C GLN A 44 10.02 -3.24 0.02
N ASN A 45 9.51 -4.16 0.83
CA ASN A 45 10.36 -5.10 1.54
C ASN A 45 11.10 -5.98 0.53
N LEU A 46 12.44 -5.95 0.55
CA LEU A 46 13.25 -6.71 -0.39
C LEU A 46 13.07 -8.23 -0.25
N ASN A 47 12.61 -8.70 0.91
CA ASN A 47 12.39 -10.11 1.21
C ASN A 47 11.10 -10.68 0.58
N THR A 48 10.23 -9.84 -0.03
CA THR A 48 8.99 -10.28 -0.69
C THR A 48 9.07 -10.29 -2.22
N ASN A 49 10.25 -10.03 -2.78
CA ASN A 49 10.45 -9.89 -4.23
C ASN A 49 10.65 -11.22 -4.98
N ASN A 50 10.86 -12.32 -4.27
CA ASN A 50 11.17 -13.64 -4.84
C ASN A 50 9.93 -14.41 -5.35
N TYR A 51 8.72 -13.84 -5.23
CA TYR A 51 7.50 -14.42 -5.79
C TYR A 51 6.56 -13.38 -6.43
N ASP A 52 5.62 -13.89 -7.22
CA ASP A 52 4.51 -13.13 -7.81
C ASP A 52 3.18 -13.62 -7.23
N VAL A 53 2.50 -12.78 -6.45
CA VAL A 53 1.15 -13.11 -5.97
C VAL A 53 0.17 -13.11 -7.14
N LYS A 54 -0.57 -14.21 -7.31
CA LYS A 54 -1.66 -14.31 -8.29
C LYS A 54 -2.98 -13.87 -7.69
N TYR A 55 -3.29 -14.36 -6.48
CA TYR A 55 -4.43 -13.91 -5.71
C TYR A 55 -4.31 -14.36 -4.25
N HIS A 56 -5.09 -13.69 -3.40
CA HIS A 56 -5.37 -14.12 -2.04
C HIS A 56 -6.83 -14.59 -1.94
N ARG A 57 -7.06 -15.64 -1.16
CA ARG A 57 -8.39 -15.99 -0.64
C ARG A 57 -8.40 -15.63 0.84
N LEU A 58 -9.33 -14.76 1.24
CA LEU A 58 -9.48 -14.30 2.61
C LEU A 58 -10.73 -14.92 3.22
N GLU A 59 -10.56 -15.63 4.32
CA GLU A 59 -11.62 -16.28 5.09
C GLU A 59 -11.61 -15.67 6.50
N LEU A 60 -12.22 -14.49 6.63
CA LEU A 60 -12.17 -13.68 7.86
C LEU A 60 -13.40 -13.88 8.73
N ASN A 61 -13.17 -14.02 10.03
CA ASN A 61 -14.15 -13.94 11.10
C ASN A 61 -14.11 -12.53 11.70
N ILE A 62 -15.21 -11.80 11.53
CA ILE A 62 -15.34 -10.40 11.96
C ILE A 62 -16.60 -10.28 12.80
N ASP A 63 -16.46 -9.75 14.02
CA ASP A 63 -17.58 -9.28 14.83
C ASP A 63 -17.60 -7.76 14.79
N PRO A 64 -18.62 -7.10 14.21
CA PRO A 64 -18.70 -5.64 14.17
C PRO A 64 -18.71 -4.95 15.54
N ALA A 65 -18.99 -5.67 16.63
CA ALA A 65 -18.95 -5.14 17.99
C ALA A 65 -17.54 -5.14 18.60
N GLN A 66 -16.57 -5.86 18.00
CA GLN A 66 -15.20 -5.97 18.47
C GLN A 66 -14.22 -5.48 17.40
N PRO A 67 -13.09 -4.89 17.77
CA PRO A 67 -12.10 -4.40 16.81
C PRO A 67 -11.17 -5.52 16.29
N ASP A 68 -11.26 -6.72 16.88
CA ASP A 68 -10.43 -7.86 16.51
C ASP A 68 -10.93 -8.56 15.24
N ILE A 69 -9.97 -9.01 14.45
CA ILE A 69 -10.22 -9.94 13.34
C ILE A 69 -9.43 -11.20 13.55
N SER A 70 -9.95 -12.30 13.02
CA SER A 70 -9.21 -13.54 12.89
C SER A 70 -9.56 -14.20 11.57
N GLY A 71 -8.73 -15.11 11.09
CA GLY A 71 -9.07 -15.88 9.90
C GLY A 71 -7.86 -16.45 9.19
N ASP A 72 -8.17 -16.99 8.02
CA ASP A 72 -7.23 -17.66 7.16
C ASP A 72 -7.03 -16.87 5.88
N VAL A 73 -5.76 -16.70 5.49
CA VAL A 73 -5.41 -16.14 4.19
C VAL A 73 -4.59 -17.16 3.43
N THR A 74 -5.20 -17.69 2.36
CA THR A 74 -4.50 -18.52 1.38
C THR A 74 -3.94 -17.63 0.29
N THR A 75 -2.62 -17.63 0.13
CA THR A 75 -1.95 -16.91 -0.96
C THR A 75 -1.54 -17.90 -2.04
N TYR A 76 -1.94 -17.63 -3.28
CA TYR A 76 -1.47 -18.33 -4.46
C TYR A 76 -0.41 -17.48 -5.15
N TYR A 77 0.75 -18.06 -5.42
CA TYR A 77 1.90 -17.33 -5.93
C TYR A 77 2.71 -18.15 -6.94
N GLU A 78 3.47 -17.47 -7.78
CA GLU A 78 4.47 -18.04 -8.69
C GLU A 78 5.87 -17.67 -8.21
N ALA A 79 6.78 -18.63 -8.16
CA ALA A 79 8.18 -18.39 -7.82
C ALA A 79 8.89 -17.55 -8.89
N LYS A 80 9.58 -16.48 -8.50
CA LYS A 80 10.43 -15.68 -9.40
C LYS A 80 11.89 -16.13 -9.40
N ASP A 81 12.30 -16.81 -8.33
CA ASP A 81 13.61 -17.44 -8.14
C ASP A 81 13.42 -18.83 -7.52
N ASP A 82 14.49 -19.63 -7.42
CA ASP A 82 14.46 -20.87 -6.64
C ASP A 82 14.42 -20.53 -5.13
N MET A 83 13.37 -20.98 -4.43
CA MET A 83 13.07 -20.58 -3.06
C MET A 83 13.02 -21.77 -2.11
N SER A 84 13.76 -21.70 -1.01
CA SER A 84 13.56 -22.58 0.16
C SER A 84 12.77 -21.92 1.29
N GLN A 85 12.52 -20.61 1.18
CA GLN A 85 11.76 -19.81 2.14
C GLN A 85 10.91 -18.78 1.39
N ILE A 86 9.79 -18.43 2.01
CA ILE A 86 8.91 -17.36 1.54
C ILE A 86 8.56 -16.44 2.71
N THR A 87 8.58 -15.14 2.47
CA THR A 87 8.32 -14.12 3.49
C THR A 87 7.04 -13.36 3.14
N PHE A 88 6.15 -13.21 4.12
CA PHE A 88 4.96 -12.35 4.03
C PHE A 88 5.09 -11.19 5.00
N GLU A 89 4.58 -10.02 4.62
CA GLU A 89 4.47 -8.89 5.53
C GLU A 89 3.20 -9.00 6.36
N LEU A 90 3.34 -8.87 7.68
CA LEU A 90 2.25 -8.83 8.64
C LEU A 90 2.70 -8.03 9.85
N MET A 91 1.98 -6.95 10.15
CA MET A 91 2.30 -6.10 11.29
C MET A 91 2.32 -6.89 12.60
N ASN A 92 3.27 -6.56 13.47
CA ASN A 92 3.51 -7.25 14.74
C ASN A 92 2.31 -7.28 15.71
N ASN A 93 1.30 -6.42 15.55
CA ASN A 93 0.05 -6.46 16.33
C ASN A 93 -0.89 -7.61 15.93
N MET A 94 -0.61 -8.28 14.81
CA MET A 94 -1.31 -9.47 14.35
C MET A 94 -0.45 -10.69 14.68
N THR A 95 -1.05 -11.73 15.27
CA THR A 95 -0.33 -12.95 15.67
C THR A 95 -0.67 -14.09 14.72
N VAL A 96 0.34 -14.73 14.14
CA VAL A 96 0.18 -15.97 13.36
C VAL A 96 0.09 -17.17 14.31
N SER A 97 -0.96 -17.96 14.18
CA SER A 97 -1.13 -19.20 14.94
C SER A 97 -0.69 -20.44 14.18
N GLN A 98 -0.82 -20.44 12.85
CA GLN A 98 -0.51 -21.59 12.01
C GLN A 98 -0.16 -21.16 10.58
N VAL A 99 0.71 -21.94 9.95
CA VAL A 99 0.96 -21.90 8.51
C VAL A 99 0.78 -23.32 7.97
N GLU A 100 -0.01 -23.49 6.92
CA GLU A 100 -0.27 -24.77 6.26
C GLU A 100 0.11 -24.74 4.78
N HIS A 101 0.74 -25.83 4.32
CA HIS A 101 1.07 -26.08 2.92
C HIS A 101 0.62 -27.50 2.54
N HIS A 102 -0.27 -27.58 1.56
CA HIS A 102 -0.87 -28.85 1.12
C HIS A 102 -1.45 -29.72 2.26
N GLY A 103 -2.02 -29.08 3.28
CA GLY A 103 -2.59 -29.75 4.47
C GLY A 103 -1.57 -30.16 5.53
N ASN A 104 -0.30 -29.80 5.38
CA ASN A 104 0.74 -30.02 6.39
C ASN A 104 1.12 -28.69 7.06
N THR A 105 1.28 -28.71 8.39
CA THR A 105 1.77 -27.54 9.12
C THR A 105 3.24 -27.30 8.82
N LEU A 106 3.60 -26.04 8.52
CA LEU A 106 4.97 -25.60 8.31
C LEU A 106 5.52 -24.85 9.52
N ALA A 107 6.84 -24.88 9.67
CA ALA A 107 7.54 -24.02 10.60
C ALA A 107 7.67 -22.60 10.03
N PHE A 108 7.48 -21.60 10.89
CA PHE A 108 7.61 -20.20 10.54
C PHE A 108 8.28 -19.41 11.68
N THR A 109 8.81 -18.24 11.34
CA THR A 109 9.27 -17.23 12.30
C THR A 109 8.55 -15.94 12.01
N GLN A 110 7.78 -15.44 12.98
CA GLN A 110 7.29 -14.07 12.95
C GLN A 110 8.31 -13.18 13.67
N ASN A 111 8.93 -12.26 12.95
CA ASN A 111 10.03 -11.43 13.46
C ASN A 111 9.58 -9.98 13.71
N SER A 112 10.44 -9.18 14.34
CA SER A 112 10.11 -7.80 14.73
C SER A 112 10.05 -6.79 13.57
N ASN A 113 10.35 -7.20 12.34
CA ASN A 113 10.34 -6.34 11.15
C ASN A 113 9.02 -6.44 10.36
N ASP A 114 7.93 -6.84 11.03
CA ASP A 114 6.62 -7.07 10.42
C ASP A 114 6.65 -8.17 9.35
N GLU A 115 7.43 -9.23 9.59
CA GLU A 115 7.59 -10.35 8.64
C GLU A 115 7.22 -11.70 9.25
N VAL A 116 6.62 -12.55 8.42
CA VAL A 116 6.38 -13.97 8.66
C VAL A 116 7.23 -14.75 7.66
N VAL A 117 8.35 -15.30 8.13
CA VAL A 117 9.30 -16.08 7.32
C VAL A 117 8.97 -17.56 7.45
N ILE A 118 8.60 -18.20 6.35
CA ILE A 118 8.13 -19.57 6.29
C ILE A 118 9.18 -20.42 5.59
N THR A 119 9.54 -21.55 6.18
CA THR A 119 10.45 -22.52 5.52
C THR A 119 9.63 -23.51 4.71
N LEU A 120 9.92 -23.60 3.41
CA LEU A 120 9.26 -24.52 2.50
C LEU A 120 9.83 -25.94 2.70
N PRO A 121 9.00 -27.00 2.58
CA PRO A 121 9.44 -28.37 2.78
C PRO A 121 10.42 -28.83 1.69
N GLU A 122 10.31 -28.26 0.49
CA GLU A 122 11.19 -28.49 -0.64
C GLU A 122 11.48 -27.15 -1.34
N VAL A 123 12.54 -27.11 -2.14
CA VAL A 123 12.85 -25.92 -2.96
C VAL A 123 11.77 -25.78 -4.03
N LEU A 124 11.07 -24.64 -4.02
CA LEU A 124 10.15 -24.26 -5.07
C LEU A 124 10.95 -23.61 -6.20
N ASN A 125 10.99 -24.25 -7.36
CA ASN A 125 11.75 -23.78 -8.50
C ASN A 125 11.08 -22.58 -9.19
N THR A 126 11.89 -21.73 -9.82
CA THR A 126 11.45 -20.58 -10.61
C THR A 126 10.33 -20.96 -11.61
N GLY A 127 9.27 -20.15 -11.67
CA GLY A 127 8.10 -20.33 -12.53
C GLY A 127 7.07 -21.35 -12.03
N ALA A 128 7.34 -22.04 -10.92
CA ALA A 128 6.36 -22.94 -10.31
C ALA A 128 5.27 -22.16 -9.57
N LEU A 129 4.02 -22.62 -9.71
CA LEU A 129 2.87 -22.12 -8.96
C LEU A 129 2.68 -22.95 -7.69
N ASP A 130 2.38 -22.28 -6.59
CA ASP A 130 2.09 -22.91 -5.31
C ASP A 130 1.13 -22.05 -4.47
N SER A 131 0.72 -22.56 -3.30
CA SER A 131 -0.08 -21.83 -2.34
C SER A 131 0.12 -22.30 -0.91
N LEU A 132 0.04 -21.37 0.03
CA LEU A 132 -0.01 -21.68 1.46
C LEU A 132 -1.08 -20.85 2.16
N THR A 133 -1.51 -21.33 3.33
CA THR A 133 -2.50 -20.67 4.17
C THR A 133 -1.85 -20.19 5.46
N ILE A 134 -2.09 -18.94 5.83
CA ILE A 134 -1.67 -18.35 7.10
C ILE A 134 -2.91 -18.06 7.93
N SER A 135 -2.99 -18.68 9.11
CA SER A 135 -4.01 -18.40 10.12
C SER A 135 -3.49 -17.34 11.09
N TYR A 136 -4.20 -16.23 11.24
CA TYR A 136 -3.80 -15.15 12.14
C TYR A 136 -4.99 -14.51 12.86
N SER A 137 -4.68 -13.76 13.91
CA SER A 137 -5.65 -12.94 14.63
C SER A 137 -5.02 -11.72 15.29
N GLY A 138 -5.81 -10.71 15.59
CA GLY A 138 -5.38 -9.52 16.31
C GLY A 138 -6.26 -8.31 16.01
N THR A 139 -5.93 -7.18 16.62
CA THR A 139 -6.61 -5.91 16.39
C THR A 139 -5.85 -5.14 15.30
N PRO A 140 -6.40 -4.95 14.08
CA PRO A 140 -5.72 -4.18 13.04
C PRO A 140 -5.47 -2.73 13.48
N LEU A 141 -4.28 -2.20 13.21
CA LEU A 141 -3.99 -0.78 13.39
C LEU A 141 -4.50 0.01 12.20
N THR A 142 -5.00 1.22 12.43
CA THR A 142 -5.38 2.14 11.36
C THR A 142 -4.13 2.63 10.64
N SER A 143 -3.95 2.25 9.39
CA SER A 143 -2.85 2.69 8.53
C SER A 143 -3.33 3.46 7.29
N GLY A 144 -4.60 3.89 7.27
CA GLY A 144 -5.26 4.58 6.14
C GLY A 144 -5.99 5.84 6.56
#